data_AF-A0A5C1K3Y1-F1
#
_entry.id   AF-A0A5C1K3Y1-F1
#
_cell.length_a   1.000
_cell.length_b   1.000
_cell.length_c   1.000
_cell.angle_alpha   90.00
_cell.angle_beta   90.00
_cell.angle_gamma   90.00
#
_symmetry.space_group_name_H-M   'P 1'
#
loop_
_entity.id
_entity.type
_entity.pdbx_description
1 polymer ?
#
loop_
_entity_poly.entity_id
_entity_poly.type
_entity_poly.pdbx_seq_one_letter_code
_entity_poly.pdbx_strand_id
1 'polypeptide(L)'
;VNDIAILCAELTGYCKSLSAEWLGVLKALCCSSNNGTCGFNDLLCNVDVSDLSFHDSLATFVAILIARQCLLLEDLIRCAAIPSLLNAACSEQDSEPGARLTCRILLHLFKTPQLNPCQSDGNKPTVGIRSSCDRHLLAASHNRIVDGAVFAVLKAVFVLGDAELKGSGFTVTGGTEELPEEEGGGGSGGRRQGGRNISVETASLDVYAKYVLRSICQQEWVGERCLKSLCEDSNDLQDPVLSSAQAQRLMQLICYPHRLLDNEDGENPQRQRIKRILQNLDQWTMRQSSLELQLMIKQTPNNEMNSLLENIAKATIEVFQQSAETGSSSGNTASNMPSSSKTKPVLSSLERSGVWLVAPLIAKLPTSVQGHVLKAAGEELEKGQHLGSSSRKERDRQKQKSMSLLSQQPFLSLVLTCLKGQDEQREGLLTSLYSQVHQIVNNWRDDQYLDDCKPKQLMHEALKLRLNLVGGMFDTVQRSTQQTTEWAVLLLEIIISGTVDMQSNNELFTTVLDMLSVLINGTLAADMSSISQGSMEENKRAYMNLVKKLQKELGERQSDSLEKVRQLLPLPKQTRDVITCEPQGSLIDTKGNKIAGFDSIFKKEG
;
A
#
# COMPACT_ATOMS: atom_id res chain seq x y z
N VAL A 1 17.24 -40.82 -24.24
CA VAL A 1 16.05 -40.20 -23.62
C VAL A 1 15.42 -39.14 -24.52
N ASN A 2 16.10 -38.03 -24.84
CA ASN A 2 15.53 -36.96 -25.69
C ASN A 2 15.01 -37.50 -27.04
N ASP A 3 15.84 -38.26 -27.77
CA ASP A 3 15.46 -38.82 -29.08
C ASP A 3 14.29 -39.82 -28.97
N ILE A 4 14.25 -40.60 -27.87
CA ILE A 4 13.16 -41.53 -27.58
C ILE A 4 11.86 -40.75 -27.32
N ALA A 5 11.92 -39.67 -26.54
CA ALA A 5 10.76 -38.82 -26.27
C ALA A 5 10.21 -38.18 -27.54
N ILE A 6 11.10 -37.74 -28.45
CA ILE A 6 10.73 -37.19 -29.76
C ILE A 6 10.03 -38.25 -30.62
N LEU A 7 10.58 -39.45 -30.70
CA LEU A 7 9.96 -40.56 -31.42
C LEU A 7 8.58 -40.92 -30.84
N CYS A 8 8.46 -41.01 -29.51
CA CYS A 8 7.19 -41.25 -28.83
C CYS A 8 6.18 -40.13 -29.10
N ALA A 9 6.64 -38.87 -29.21
CA ALA A 9 5.78 -37.75 -29.55
C ALA A 9 5.27 -37.83 -30.99
N GLU A 10 6.13 -38.19 -31.94
CA GLU A 10 5.74 -38.43 -33.33
C GLU A 10 4.72 -39.56 -33.45
N LEU A 11 4.97 -40.70 -32.78
CA LEU A 11 4.03 -41.82 -32.72
C LEU A 11 2.67 -41.43 -32.12
N THR A 12 2.69 -40.60 -31.07
CA THR A 12 1.45 -40.07 -30.46
C THR A 12 0.71 -39.14 -31.41
N GLY A 13 1.43 -38.40 -32.25
CA GLY A 13 0.85 -37.61 -33.34
C GLY A 13 0.07 -38.45 -34.36
N TYR A 14 0.58 -39.66 -34.68
CA TYR A 14 -0.11 -40.61 -35.54
C TYR A 14 -1.24 -41.38 -34.84
N CYS A 15 -1.11 -41.63 -33.53
CA CYS A 15 -2.08 -42.39 -32.73
C CYS A 15 -2.41 -41.66 -31.42
N LYS A 16 -3.46 -40.81 -31.46
CA LYS A 16 -3.84 -39.96 -30.33
C LYS A 16 -4.28 -40.72 -29.08
N SER A 17 -4.73 -41.97 -29.19
CA SER A 17 -5.09 -42.79 -28.03
C SER A 17 -3.91 -43.06 -27.10
N LEU A 18 -2.67 -43.02 -27.62
CA LEU A 18 -1.46 -43.14 -26.80
C LEU A 18 -1.35 -42.05 -25.73
N SER A 19 -1.96 -40.88 -25.93
CA SER A 19 -1.99 -39.81 -24.92
C SER A 19 -2.57 -40.28 -23.58
N ALA A 20 -3.67 -41.04 -23.62
CA ALA A 20 -4.29 -41.60 -22.43
C ALA A 20 -3.42 -42.68 -21.78
N GLU A 21 -2.73 -43.50 -22.58
CA GLU A 21 -1.80 -44.52 -22.10
C GLU A 21 -0.60 -43.89 -21.39
N TRP A 22 0.02 -42.85 -21.97
CA TRP A 22 1.10 -42.12 -21.33
C TRP A 22 0.68 -41.53 -19.97
N LEU A 23 -0.52 -40.96 -19.90
CA LEU A 23 -1.06 -40.42 -18.65
C LEU A 23 -1.32 -41.54 -17.62
N GLY A 24 -1.86 -42.68 -18.07
CA GLY A 24 -2.11 -43.85 -17.24
C GLY A 24 -0.83 -44.43 -16.64
N VAL A 25 0.22 -44.56 -17.47
CA VAL A 25 1.55 -44.99 -17.04
C VAL A 25 2.13 -44.03 -15.99
N LEU A 26 2.06 -42.73 -16.22
CA LEU A 26 2.56 -41.74 -15.27
C LEU A 26 1.78 -41.76 -13.96
N LYS A 27 0.45 -41.94 -14.01
CA LYS A 27 -0.38 -42.14 -12.82
C LYS A 27 0.02 -43.39 -12.05
N ALA A 28 0.29 -44.51 -12.74
CA ALA A 28 0.72 -45.74 -12.09
C ALA A 28 2.08 -45.58 -11.39
N LEU A 29 3.05 -44.93 -12.04
CA LEU A 29 4.38 -44.68 -11.45
C LEU A 29 4.32 -43.70 -10.27
N CYS A 30 3.53 -42.63 -10.39
CA CYS A 30 3.39 -41.63 -9.32
C CYS A 30 2.58 -42.17 -8.12
N CYS A 31 1.61 -43.06 -8.35
CA CYS A 31 0.76 -43.68 -7.33
C CYS A 31 1.09 -45.18 -7.17
N SER A 32 2.38 -45.54 -7.14
CA SER A 32 2.85 -46.92 -7.14
C SER A 32 2.39 -47.74 -5.92
N SER A 33 2.00 -47.12 -4.81
CA SER A 33 1.45 -47.82 -3.64
C SER A 33 0.03 -48.35 -3.86
N ASN A 34 -0.68 -47.86 -4.89
CA ASN A 34 -2.08 -48.18 -5.16
C ASN A 34 -2.23 -49.34 -6.17
N ASN A 35 -1.45 -50.41 -5.96
CA ASN A 35 -1.19 -51.58 -6.82
C ASN A 35 -2.40 -52.34 -7.42
N GLY A 36 -3.65 -51.91 -7.17
CA GLY A 36 -4.87 -52.53 -7.70
C GLY A 36 -5.74 -51.63 -8.58
N THR A 37 -5.44 -50.33 -8.71
CA THR A 37 -6.41 -49.35 -9.29
C THR A 37 -5.97 -48.72 -10.61
N CYS A 38 -4.71 -48.89 -11.01
CA CYS A 38 -4.11 -48.16 -12.14
C CYS A 38 -3.96 -49.01 -13.43
N GLY A 39 -4.11 -50.34 -13.39
CA GLY A 39 -4.15 -51.20 -14.58
C GLY A 39 -2.81 -51.55 -15.24
N PHE A 40 -1.70 -50.95 -14.80
CA PHE A 40 -0.34 -51.14 -15.37
C PHE A 40 0.54 -52.02 -14.47
N ASN A 41 0.02 -53.16 -14.01
CA ASN A 41 0.74 -54.02 -13.06
C ASN A 41 2.05 -54.59 -13.64
N ASP A 42 2.05 -54.96 -14.93
CA ASP A 42 3.25 -55.48 -15.60
C ASP A 42 4.40 -54.47 -15.60
N LEU A 43 4.09 -53.16 -15.69
CA LEU A 43 5.09 -52.11 -15.59
C LEU A 43 5.64 -52.00 -14.16
N LEU A 44 4.76 -51.98 -13.16
CA LEU A 44 5.13 -51.87 -11.75
C LEU A 44 5.92 -53.08 -11.24
N CYS A 45 5.75 -54.26 -11.86
CA CYS A 45 6.58 -55.43 -11.57
C CYS A 45 8.01 -55.32 -12.13
N ASN A 46 8.22 -54.51 -13.17
CA ASN A 46 9.51 -54.37 -13.85
C ASN A 46 10.28 -53.11 -13.46
N VAL A 47 9.62 -52.11 -12.88
CA VAL A 47 10.20 -50.81 -12.54
C VAL A 47 10.15 -50.60 -11.04
N ASP A 48 11.32 -50.50 -10.41
CA ASP A 48 11.44 -50.05 -9.04
C ASP A 48 11.41 -48.52 -8.96
N VAL A 49 10.29 -47.96 -8.53
CA VAL A 49 10.09 -46.49 -8.41
C VAL A 49 11.01 -45.86 -7.37
N SER A 50 11.55 -46.66 -6.42
CA SER A 50 12.49 -46.17 -5.41
C SER A 50 13.89 -45.88 -5.97
N ASP A 51 14.21 -46.38 -7.17
CA ASP A 51 15.48 -46.08 -7.83
C ASP A 51 15.52 -44.64 -8.35
N LEU A 52 16.30 -43.80 -7.68
CA LEU A 52 16.45 -42.38 -8.01
C LEU A 52 17.19 -42.15 -9.34
N SER A 53 17.92 -43.15 -9.86
CA SER A 53 18.82 -43.00 -11.00
C SER A 53 18.09 -42.61 -12.30
N PHE A 54 16.83 -43.04 -12.46
CA PHE A 54 16.05 -42.78 -13.66
C PHE A 54 15.12 -41.57 -13.54
N HIS A 55 14.91 -41.01 -12.35
CA HIS A 55 13.93 -39.94 -12.11
C HIS A 55 14.18 -38.71 -13.02
N ASP A 56 15.43 -38.31 -13.19
CA ASP A 56 15.83 -37.18 -14.06
C ASP A 56 15.56 -37.45 -15.54
N SER A 57 15.81 -38.69 -15.96
CA SER A 57 15.55 -39.15 -17.31
C SER A 57 14.06 -39.20 -17.60
N LEU A 58 13.25 -39.71 -16.67
CA LEU A 58 11.80 -39.73 -16.81
C LEU A 58 11.22 -38.32 -16.78
N ALA A 59 11.67 -37.45 -15.87
CA ALA A 59 11.21 -36.06 -15.82
C ALA A 59 11.49 -35.31 -17.14
N THR A 60 12.68 -35.52 -17.73
CA THR A 60 13.02 -34.96 -19.06
C THR A 60 12.14 -35.54 -20.16
N PHE A 61 11.87 -36.84 -20.14
CA PHE A 61 10.97 -37.50 -21.09
C PHE A 61 9.56 -36.92 -21.03
N VAL A 62 8.98 -36.80 -19.82
CA VAL A 62 7.66 -36.21 -19.58
C VAL A 62 7.60 -34.76 -20.04
N ALA A 63 8.64 -33.98 -19.77
CA ALA A 63 8.71 -32.58 -20.16
C ALA A 63 8.67 -32.39 -21.68
N ILE A 64 9.34 -33.27 -22.44
CA ILE A 64 9.29 -33.25 -23.91
C ILE A 64 7.90 -33.67 -24.43
N LEU A 65 7.26 -34.68 -23.82
CA LEU A 65 5.90 -35.07 -24.19
C LEU A 65 4.90 -33.93 -23.96
N ILE A 66 5.02 -33.19 -22.86
CA ILE A 66 4.19 -32.01 -22.57
C ILE A 66 4.49 -30.86 -23.53
N ALA A 67 5.77 -30.59 -23.81
CA ALA A 67 6.17 -29.57 -24.79
C ALA A 67 5.54 -29.84 -26.16
N ARG A 68 5.55 -31.09 -26.62
CA ARG A 68 4.98 -31.52 -27.89
C ARG A 68 3.48 -31.84 -27.84
N GLN A 69 2.79 -31.44 -26.78
CA GLN A 69 1.33 -31.61 -26.62
C GLN A 69 0.84 -33.06 -26.73
N CYS A 70 1.70 -34.03 -26.40
CA CYS A 70 1.29 -35.43 -26.27
C CYS A 70 0.49 -35.66 -24.97
N LEU A 71 0.72 -34.79 -23.99
CA LEU A 71 0.04 -34.74 -22.70
C LEU A 71 -0.21 -33.27 -22.35
N LEU A 72 -1.33 -32.97 -21.70
CA LEU A 72 -1.54 -31.66 -21.10
C LEU A 72 -0.93 -31.65 -19.69
N LEU A 73 -0.20 -30.57 -19.38
CA LEU A 73 0.38 -30.37 -18.05
C LEU A 73 -0.71 -30.41 -16.95
N GLU A 74 -1.88 -29.84 -17.24
CA GLU A 74 -3.01 -29.82 -16.32
C GLU A 74 -3.57 -31.21 -16.02
N ASP A 75 -3.64 -32.09 -17.03
CA ASP A 75 -4.12 -33.46 -16.84
C ASP A 75 -3.13 -34.29 -16.03
N LEU A 76 -1.83 -34.10 -16.25
CA LEU A 76 -0.80 -34.73 -15.40
C LEU A 76 -0.93 -34.28 -13.94
N ILE A 77 -1.12 -32.97 -13.71
CA ILE A 77 -1.28 -32.41 -12.37
C ILE A 77 -2.53 -32.99 -11.69
N ARG A 78 -3.66 -32.98 -12.38
CA ARG A 78 -4.96 -33.40 -11.85
C ARG A 78 -5.04 -34.91 -11.62
N CYS A 79 -4.56 -35.71 -12.56
CA CYS A 79 -4.78 -37.16 -12.56
C CYS A 79 -3.67 -37.97 -11.90
N ALA A 80 -2.44 -37.43 -11.80
CA ALA A 80 -1.29 -38.14 -11.24
C ALA A 80 -0.62 -37.37 -10.09
N ALA A 81 -0.30 -36.09 -10.28
CA ALA A 81 0.54 -35.38 -9.31
C ALA A 81 -0.17 -35.10 -7.99
N ILE A 82 -1.35 -34.45 -8.01
CA ILE A 82 -2.11 -34.13 -6.79
C ILE A 82 -2.49 -35.41 -6.03
N PRO A 83 -3.06 -36.46 -6.66
CA PRO A 83 -3.38 -37.70 -5.95
C PRO A 83 -2.16 -38.37 -5.30
N SER A 84 -1.00 -38.38 -5.96
CA SER A 84 0.24 -38.94 -5.41
C SER A 84 0.70 -38.20 -4.16
N LEU A 85 0.77 -36.87 -4.21
CA LEU A 85 1.23 -36.04 -3.10
C LEU A 85 0.30 -36.11 -1.90
N LEU A 86 -1.03 -36.06 -2.12
CA LEU A 86 -2.01 -36.15 -1.04
C LEU A 86 -2.03 -37.54 -0.40
N ASN A 87 -1.88 -38.61 -1.19
CA ASN A 87 -1.80 -39.97 -0.64
C ASN A 87 -0.56 -40.12 0.27
N ALA A 88 0.58 -39.58 -0.15
CA ALA A 88 1.80 -39.60 0.66
C ALA A 88 1.75 -38.69 1.90
N ALA A 89 0.97 -37.61 1.86
CA ALA A 89 0.73 -36.81 3.05
C ALA A 89 -0.16 -37.52 4.09
N CYS A 90 -0.96 -38.51 3.68
CA CYS A 90 -1.86 -39.27 4.54
C CYS A 90 -1.34 -40.68 4.93
N SER A 91 -0.33 -41.21 4.24
CA SER A 91 0.20 -42.57 4.42
C SER A 91 1.70 -42.55 4.71
N GLU A 92 2.14 -43.24 5.77
CA GLU A 92 3.48 -42.99 6.35
C GLU A 92 4.67 -43.69 5.66
N GLN A 93 4.52 -44.76 4.85
CA GLN A 93 5.72 -45.46 4.31
C GLN A 93 5.64 -45.97 2.86
N ASP A 94 4.52 -46.52 2.39
CA ASP A 94 4.52 -47.19 1.06
C ASP A 94 4.39 -46.25 -0.14
N SER A 95 3.93 -45.01 0.07
CA SER A 95 3.71 -44.01 -0.99
C SER A 95 4.86 -43.03 -1.21
N GLU A 96 5.91 -43.07 -0.38
CA GLU A 96 7.04 -42.13 -0.48
C GLU A 96 7.75 -42.17 -1.85
N PRO A 97 8.07 -43.35 -2.43
CA PRO A 97 8.79 -43.40 -3.71
C PRO A 97 8.05 -42.70 -4.85
N GLY A 98 6.74 -42.93 -4.96
CA GLY A 98 5.88 -42.30 -5.98
C GLY A 98 5.73 -40.79 -5.78
N ALA A 99 5.64 -40.33 -4.53
CA ALA A 99 5.60 -38.90 -4.22
C ALA A 99 6.94 -38.20 -4.48
N ARG A 100 8.08 -38.85 -4.18
CA ARG A 100 9.41 -38.32 -4.51
C ARG A 100 9.58 -38.19 -6.02
N LEU A 101 9.18 -39.20 -6.79
CA LEU A 101 9.17 -39.13 -8.25
C LEU A 101 8.29 -37.98 -8.77
N THR A 102 7.08 -37.85 -8.20
CA THR A 102 6.15 -36.76 -8.55
C THR A 102 6.76 -35.39 -8.30
N CYS A 103 7.35 -35.19 -7.12
CA CYS A 103 8.09 -33.98 -6.75
C CYS A 103 9.23 -33.68 -7.74
N ARG A 104 9.96 -34.71 -8.20
CA ARG A 104 11.03 -34.54 -9.18
C ARG A 104 10.52 -34.14 -10.56
N ILE A 105 9.44 -34.76 -11.03
CA ILE A 105 8.77 -34.42 -12.29
C ILE A 105 8.27 -32.97 -12.23
N LEU A 106 7.54 -32.59 -11.17
CA LEU A 106 7.05 -31.23 -10.97
C LEU A 106 8.18 -30.19 -10.92
N LEU A 107 9.26 -30.48 -10.18
CA LEU A 107 10.43 -29.61 -10.12
C LEU A 107 11.03 -29.37 -11.51
N HIS A 108 11.14 -30.41 -12.34
CA HIS A 108 11.67 -30.28 -13.69
C HIS A 108 10.71 -29.53 -14.62
N LEU A 109 9.41 -29.79 -14.50
CA LEU A 109 8.38 -29.14 -15.32
C LEU A 109 8.22 -27.67 -14.99
N PHE A 110 8.31 -27.27 -13.73
CA PHE A 110 8.12 -25.87 -13.31
C PHE A 110 9.39 -25.04 -13.41
N LYS A 111 10.58 -25.66 -13.42
CA LYS A 111 11.85 -24.95 -13.60
C LYS A 111 11.91 -24.34 -14.99
N THR A 112 12.23 -23.05 -15.05
CA THR A 112 12.38 -22.30 -16.30
C THR A 112 13.43 -22.99 -17.18
N PRO A 113 13.09 -23.41 -18.41
CA PRO A 113 14.04 -24.05 -19.29
C PRO A 113 15.18 -23.08 -19.63
N GLN A 114 16.38 -23.34 -19.13
CA GLN A 114 17.54 -22.45 -19.32
C GLN A 114 17.75 -22.16 -20.83
N LEU A 115 17.77 -20.88 -21.19
CA LEU A 115 17.88 -20.44 -22.59
C LEU A 115 19.28 -20.75 -23.18
N ASN A 116 20.32 -20.83 -22.34
CA ASN A 116 21.70 -21.12 -22.74
C ASN A 116 22.30 -22.26 -21.89
N PRO A 117 22.63 -23.44 -22.47
CA PRO A 117 23.31 -24.52 -21.73
C PRO A 117 24.80 -24.25 -21.47
N CYS A 118 25.36 -23.13 -21.95
CA CYS A 118 26.81 -22.97 -22.11
C CYS A 118 27.56 -22.45 -20.86
N GLN A 119 26.89 -22.29 -19.72
CA GLN A 119 27.56 -21.92 -18.46
C GLN A 119 26.99 -22.74 -17.31
N SER A 120 27.54 -23.92 -17.11
CA SER A 120 27.45 -24.64 -15.84
C SER A 120 28.87 -24.99 -15.42
N ASP A 121 29.42 -24.22 -14.49
CA ASP A 121 30.57 -24.62 -13.70
C ASP A 121 30.23 -25.94 -12.98
N GLY A 122 31.02 -26.99 -13.24
CA GLY A 122 31.03 -28.22 -12.43
C GLY A 122 30.40 -29.48 -13.06
N ASN A 123 31.20 -30.19 -13.87
CA ASN A 123 31.43 -31.65 -13.90
C ASN A 123 30.31 -32.72 -13.75
N LYS A 124 29.01 -32.42 -13.86
CA LYS A 124 27.97 -33.48 -14.06
C LYS A 124 27.13 -33.19 -15.31
N PRO A 125 26.99 -34.13 -16.26
CA PRO A 125 26.09 -33.97 -17.40
C PRO A 125 24.66 -33.93 -16.88
N THR A 126 24.03 -32.76 -16.91
CA THR A 126 22.63 -32.62 -16.50
C THR A 126 21.72 -33.23 -17.57
N VAL A 127 20.90 -34.21 -17.17
CA VAL A 127 19.85 -34.75 -18.03
C VAL A 127 18.77 -33.67 -18.16
N GLY A 128 18.54 -33.18 -19.37
CA GLY A 128 17.59 -32.10 -19.64
C GLY A 128 17.21 -31.99 -21.12
N ILE A 129 16.32 -31.04 -21.42
CA ILE A 129 15.80 -30.81 -22.77
C ILE A 129 16.89 -30.17 -23.65
N ARG A 130 17.43 -30.95 -24.59
CA ARG A 130 18.52 -30.50 -25.49
C ARG A 130 18.04 -29.52 -26.55
N SER A 131 16.87 -29.78 -27.12
CA SER A 131 16.25 -29.00 -28.20
C SER A 131 15.75 -27.64 -27.69
N SER A 132 16.17 -26.55 -28.34
CA SER A 132 15.67 -25.21 -28.03
C SER A 132 14.17 -25.08 -28.33
N CYS A 133 13.68 -25.71 -29.39
CA CYS A 133 12.26 -25.71 -29.74
C CYS A 133 11.42 -26.33 -28.61
N ASP A 134 11.83 -27.48 -28.09
CA ASP A 134 11.11 -28.16 -27.02
C ASP A 134 11.13 -27.35 -25.70
N ARG A 135 12.20 -26.58 -25.44
CA ARG A 135 12.26 -25.62 -24.31
C ARG A 135 11.23 -24.50 -24.45
N HIS A 136 11.13 -23.89 -25.63
CA HIS A 136 10.13 -22.82 -25.87
C HIS A 136 8.70 -23.36 -25.87
N LEU A 137 8.50 -24.56 -26.40
CA LEU A 137 7.21 -25.24 -26.36
C LEU A 137 6.77 -25.56 -24.92
N LEU A 138 7.70 -26.00 -24.06
CA LEU A 138 7.40 -26.19 -22.63
C LEU A 138 7.04 -24.86 -21.94
N ALA A 139 7.78 -23.77 -22.22
CA ALA A 139 7.43 -22.44 -21.72
C ALA A 139 6.06 -21.96 -22.22
N ALA A 140 5.70 -22.28 -23.48
CA ALA A 140 4.36 -22.01 -23.99
C ALA A 140 3.28 -22.81 -23.26
N SER A 141 3.58 -24.05 -22.84
CA SER A 141 2.69 -24.85 -21.99
C SER A 141 2.51 -24.23 -20.59
N HIS A 142 3.53 -23.55 -20.03
CA HIS A 142 3.39 -22.78 -18.78
C HIS A 142 2.42 -21.61 -18.90
N ASN A 143 2.30 -21.00 -20.07
CA ASN A 143 1.31 -19.94 -20.29
C ASN A 143 -0.13 -20.50 -20.37
N ARG A 144 -0.29 -21.75 -20.78
CA ARG A 144 -1.60 -22.41 -20.98
C ARG A 144 -2.18 -23.09 -19.75
N ILE A 145 -1.37 -23.38 -18.73
CA ILE A 145 -1.86 -23.95 -17.47
C ILE A 145 -2.89 -22.99 -16.84
N VAL A 146 -3.88 -23.50 -16.11
CA VAL A 146 -4.82 -22.67 -15.35
C VAL A 146 -4.23 -22.29 -13.99
N ASP A 147 -4.58 -21.12 -13.45
CA ASP A 147 -4.02 -20.60 -12.20
C ASP A 147 -4.32 -21.54 -11.02
N GLY A 148 -5.52 -22.11 -10.97
CA GLY A 148 -5.93 -23.09 -9.96
C GLY A 148 -5.06 -24.37 -9.94
N ALA A 149 -4.50 -24.79 -11.08
CA ALA A 149 -3.61 -25.96 -11.12
C ALA A 149 -2.23 -25.65 -10.54
N VAL A 150 -1.72 -24.42 -10.72
CA VAL A 150 -0.49 -23.94 -10.09
C VAL A 150 -0.67 -23.90 -8.57
N PHE A 151 -1.77 -23.31 -8.09
CA PHE A 151 -2.09 -23.29 -6.65
C PHE A 151 -2.25 -24.69 -6.08
N ALA A 152 -2.91 -25.61 -6.79
CA ALA A 152 -3.09 -26.98 -6.31
C ALA A 152 -1.76 -27.73 -6.14
N VAL A 153 -0.80 -27.53 -7.05
CA VAL A 153 0.57 -28.08 -6.91
C VAL A 153 1.27 -27.47 -5.69
N LEU A 154 1.26 -26.14 -5.57
CA LEU A 154 1.90 -25.45 -4.44
C LEU A 154 1.33 -25.89 -3.09
N LYS A 155 -0.01 -26.02 -2.98
CA LYS A 155 -0.69 -26.53 -1.80
C LYS A 155 -0.32 -27.98 -1.49
N ALA A 156 -0.37 -28.87 -2.48
CA ALA A 156 -0.09 -30.29 -2.28
C ALA A 156 1.36 -30.55 -1.84
N VAL A 157 2.33 -29.86 -2.47
CA VAL A 157 3.75 -29.97 -2.07
C VAL A 157 3.97 -29.32 -0.70
N PHE A 158 3.28 -28.22 -0.39
CA PHE A 158 3.35 -27.59 0.94
C PHE A 158 2.83 -28.54 2.03
N VAL A 159 1.65 -29.16 1.85
CA VAL A 159 1.06 -30.11 2.80
C VAL A 159 1.98 -31.32 3.00
N LEU A 160 2.59 -31.83 1.93
CA LEU A 160 3.58 -32.92 2.02
C LEU A 160 4.83 -32.52 2.82
N GLY A 161 5.28 -31.27 2.71
CA GLY A 161 6.44 -30.76 3.43
C GLY A 161 6.14 -30.32 4.88
N ASP A 162 4.89 -30.03 5.22
CA ASP A 162 4.49 -29.49 6.54
C ASP A 162 4.10 -30.58 7.55
N ALA A 163 4.68 -31.77 7.43
CA ALA A 163 4.46 -32.91 8.34
C ALA A 163 4.97 -32.66 9.79
N GLU A 164 5.67 -31.55 10.05
CA GLU A 164 6.17 -31.15 11.37
C GLU A 164 5.14 -30.33 12.17
N LEU A 165 4.07 -30.97 12.62
CA LEU A 165 3.37 -30.58 13.85
C LEU A 165 3.38 -31.70 14.90
N LYS A 166 4.51 -32.42 14.99
CA LYS A 166 4.97 -33.08 16.22
C LYS A 166 6.49 -32.94 16.39
N GLY A 167 6.92 -31.71 16.68
CA GLY A 167 8.12 -31.41 17.46
C GLY A 167 9.50 -31.65 16.82
N SER A 168 10.14 -30.58 16.34
CA SER A 168 11.59 -30.37 16.49
C SER A 168 11.94 -28.93 16.13
N GLY A 169 12.69 -28.26 17.00
CA GLY A 169 13.13 -26.87 16.84
C GLY A 169 14.28 -26.74 15.84
N PHE A 170 14.27 -25.67 15.05
CA PHE A 170 15.35 -25.31 14.16
C PHE A 170 15.94 -23.95 14.55
N THR A 171 17.25 -23.90 14.85
CA THR A 171 18.03 -22.67 15.04
C THR A 171 19.23 -22.68 14.09
N VAL A 172 19.44 -21.61 13.31
CA VAL A 172 20.70 -21.38 12.57
C VAL A 172 21.06 -19.89 12.62
N THR A 173 22.24 -19.61 13.13
CA THR A 173 22.90 -18.30 13.26
C THR A 173 23.73 -17.97 12.02
N GLY A 174 23.70 -16.70 11.57
CA GLY A 174 24.38 -16.21 10.37
C GLY A 174 25.84 -15.74 10.52
N GLY A 175 26.44 -15.31 9.42
CA GLY A 175 27.72 -14.59 9.39
C GLY A 175 28.40 -14.54 8.00
N THR A 176 28.61 -13.33 7.51
CA THR A 176 29.11 -12.88 6.19
C THR A 176 30.61 -13.13 5.96
N GLU A 177 31.01 -13.20 4.69
CA GLU A 177 32.36 -13.49 4.14
C GLU A 177 33.45 -12.44 4.45
N GLU A 178 34.70 -12.88 4.72
CA GLU A 178 35.95 -12.21 4.33
C GLU A 178 37.03 -13.26 3.94
N LEU A 179 37.88 -12.89 2.98
CA LEU A 179 38.83 -13.70 2.18
C LEU A 179 40.10 -14.18 2.95
N PRO A 180 40.81 -15.26 2.51
CA PRO A 180 42.02 -15.74 3.19
C PRO A 180 43.34 -15.33 2.51
N GLU A 181 44.35 -15.01 3.33
CA GLU A 181 45.78 -15.07 2.98
C GLU A 181 46.51 -16.12 3.87
N GLU A 182 47.65 -16.60 3.35
CA GLU A 182 48.25 -17.93 3.54
C GLU A 182 48.92 -18.30 4.87
N GLU A 183 48.98 -19.64 5.04
CA GLU A 183 49.88 -20.54 5.77
C GLU A 183 50.80 -20.07 6.91
N GLY A 184 50.75 -20.85 8.00
CA GLY A 184 51.77 -20.86 9.05
C GLY A 184 51.58 -21.92 10.14
N GLY A 185 51.45 -23.20 9.78
CA GLY A 185 51.97 -24.35 10.54
C GLY A 185 51.41 -24.72 11.93
N GLY A 186 50.62 -25.80 11.96
CA GLY A 186 50.81 -26.91 12.91
C GLY A 186 50.09 -26.85 14.27
N GLY A 187 48.89 -27.43 14.34
CA GLY A 187 48.24 -27.74 15.62
C GLY A 187 46.94 -28.55 15.43
N SER A 188 46.81 -29.65 16.19
CA SER A 188 45.62 -30.50 16.29
C SER A 188 44.32 -29.70 16.32
N GLY A 189 43.43 -29.94 15.35
CA GLY A 189 42.14 -29.27 15.23
C GLY A 189 41.05 -30.21 14.72
N GLY A 190 40.05 -30.46 15.57
CA GLY A 190 38.80 -31.11 15.20
C GLY A 190 38.12 -30.35 14.05
N ARG A 191 37.81 -31.10 12.98
CA ARG A 191 37.18 -30.60 11.76
C ARG A 191 35.89 -29.83 12.07
N ARG A 192 35.91 -28.51 11.84
CA ARG A 192 34.73 -27.64 11.81
C ARG A 192 33.88 -28.00 10.59
N GLN A 193 32.61 -28.31 10.81
CA GLN A 193 31.66 -28.74 9.78
C GLN A 193 31.08 -27.51 9.07
N GLY A 194 31.54 -27.26 7.85
CA GLY A 194 30.97 -26.28 6.93
C GLY A 194 29.55 -26.65 6.50
N GLY A 195 28.80 -25.64 6.05
CA GLY A 195 27.41 -25.76 5.57
C GLY A 195 27.25 -26.94 4.61
N ARG A 196 26.44 -27.91 5.03
CA ARG A 196 26.18 -29.12 4.27
C ARG A 196 25.25 -28.75 3.11
N ASN A 197 25.75 -28.84 1.88
CA ASN A 197 24.90 -29.15 0.73
C ASN A 197 24.13 -30.42 1.09
N ILE A 198 22.84 -30.29 1.37
CA ILE A 198 21.98 -31.46 1.60
C ILE A 198 22.01 -32.24 0.28
N SER A 199 22.50 -33.48 0.34
CA SER A 199 22.41 -34.39 -0.79
C SER A 199 20.91 -34.65 -1.01
N VAL A 200 20.37 -34.06 -2.08
CA VAL A 200 18.95 -34.16 -2.48
C VAL A 200 18.50 -35.62 -2.60
N GLU A 201 19.46 -36.50 -2.90
CA GLU A 201 19.29 -37.95 -3.08
C GLU A 201 19.09 -38.70 -1.75
N THR A 202 19.42 -38.11 -0.59
CA THR A 202 19.32 -38.76 0.74
C THR A 202 18.43 -38.01 1.74
N ALA A 203 17.79 -36.92 1.33
CA ALA A 203 16.90 -36.14 2.20
C ALA A 203 15.58 -36.89 2.40
N SER A 204 14.97 -36.80 3.58
CA SER A 204 13.61 -37.28 3.82
C SER A 204 12.59 -36.57 2.92
N LEU A 205 11.42 -37.19 2.69
CA LEU A 205 10.42 -36.67 1.76
C LEU A 205 9.93 -35.27 2.12
N ASP A 206 9.79 -34.96 3.41
CA ASP A 206 9.37 -33.64 3.92
C ASP A 206 10.42 -32.56 3.60
N VAL A 207 11.71 -32.84 3.83
CA VAL A 207 12.82 -31.93 3.51
C VAL A 207 12.91 -31.72 2.01
N TYR A 208 12.72 -32.79 1.23
CA TYR A 208 12.71 -32.72 -0.22
C TYR A 208 11.52 -31.91 -0.75
N ALA A 209 10.32 -32.09 -0.18
CA ALA A 209 9.13 -31.33 -0.54
C ALA A 209 9.31 -29.82 -0.23
N LYS A 210 9.88 -29.46 0.93
CA LYS A 210 10.24 -28.07 1.26
C LYS A 210 11.21 -27.47 0.23
N TYR A 211 12.22 -28.24 -0.20
CA TYR A 211 13.15 -27.83 -1.25
C TYR A 211 12.46 -27.62 -2.61
N VAL A 212 11.60 -28.56 -3.02
CA VAL A 212 10.85 -28.48 -4.27
C VAL A 212 9.91 -27.28 -4.27
N LEU A 213 9.14 -27.09 -3.19
CA LEU A 213 8.26 -25.94 -3.03
C LEU A 213 9.03 -24.63 -3.19
N ARG A 214 10.14 -24.48 -2.47
CA ARG A 214 10.97 -23.27 -2.56
C ARG A 214 11.51 -23.05 -3.96
N SER A 215 11.97 -24.12 -4.63
CA SER A 215 12.50 -24.05 -5.99
C SER A 215 11.44 -23.67 -7.02
N ILE A 216 10.19 -24.12 -6.84
CA ILE A 216 9.05 -23.73 -7.68
C ILE A 216 8.66 -22.28 -7.42
N CYS A 217 8.54 -21.84 -6.17
CA CYS A 217 8.22 -20.45 -5.82
C CYS A 217 9.29 -19.45 -6.27
N GLN A 218 10.55 -19.89 -6.45
CA GLN A 218 11.63 -19.07 -7.01
C GLN A 218 11.54 -18.86 -8.53
N GLN A 219 10.62 -19.52 -9.23
CA GLN A 219 10.44 -19.31 -10.66
C GLN A 219 9.62 -18.04 -10.90
N GLU A 220 10.17 -17.10 -11.68
CA GLU A 220 9.56 -15.79 -11.95
C GLU A 220 8.13 -15.93 -12.49
N TRP A 221 7.91 -16.86 -13.43
CA TRP A 221 6.61 -17.08 -14.05
C TRP A 221 5.55 -17.58 -13.05
N VAL A 222 5.94 -18.40 -12.05
CA VAL A 222 5.04 -18.88 -10.99
C VAL A 222 4.66 -17.72 -10.09
N GLY A 223 5.64 -16.93 -9.66
CA GLY A 223 5.42 -15.75 -8.81
C GLY A 223 4.50 -14.74 -9.47
N GLU A 224 4.78 -14.33 -10.72
CA GLU A 224 3.98 -13.37 -11.46
C GLU A 224 2.52 -13.84 -11.62
N ARG A 225 2.34 -15.11 -11.98
CA ARG A 225 1.03 -15.71 -12.20
C ARG A 225 0.21 -15.79 -10.92
N CYS A 226 0.80 -16.29 -9.83
CA CYS A 226 0.15 -16.34 -8.53
C CYS A 226 -0.22 -14.93 -8.04
N LEU A 227 0.70 -13.96 -8.14
CA LEU A 227 0.44 -12.58 -7.70
C LEU A 227 -0.67 -11.90 -8.50
N LYS A 228 -0.77 -12.20 -9.81
CA LYS A 228 -1.85 -11.69 -10.66
C LYS A 228 -3.20 -12.27 -10.25
N SER A 229 -3.31 -13.60 -10.12
CA SER A 229 -4.55 -14.29 -9.74
C SER A 229 -5.06 -13.79 -8.38
N LEU A 230 -4.18 -13.69 -7.38
CA LEU A 230 -4.57 -13.29 -6.02
C LEU A 230 -5.00 -11.84 -5.89
N CYS A 231 -4.58 -10.98 -6.82
CA CYS A 231 -5.01 -9.59 -6.89
C CYS A 231 -6.42 -9.46 -7.47
N GLU A 232 -6.82 -10.41 -8.32
CA GLU A 232 -8.15 -10.47 -8.94
C GLU A 232 -9.13 -11.25 -8.03
N ASP A 233 -8.75 -12.43 -7.54
CA ASP A 233 -9.56 -13.30 -6.68
C ASP A 233 -8.74 -13.92 -5.53
N SER A 234 -8.89 -13.42 -4.31
CA SER A 234 -8.15 -13.92 -3.13
C SER A 234 -8.62 -15.29 -2.60
N ASN A 235 -9.61 -15.90 -3.24
CA ASN A 235 -10.26 -17.13 -2.76
C ASN A 235 -9.45 -18.38 -3.13
N ASP A 236 -8.49 -18.28 -4.05
CA ASP A 236 -7.65 -19.41 -4.47
C ASP A 236 -6.82 -20.03 -3.33
N LEU A 237 -6.55 -19.26 -2.26
CA LEU A 237 -5.88 -19.74 -1.03
C LEU A 237 -6.84 -20.08 0.12
N GLN A 238 -8.13 -19.75 -0.01
CA GLN A 238 -9.16 -20.09 0.99
C GLN A 238 -9.67 -21.50 0.73
N ASP A 239 -8.79 -22.48 0.91
CA ASP A 239 -9.10 -23.90 0.75
C ASP A 239 -9.35 -24.52 2.13
N PRO A 240 -10.39 -25.36 2.34
CA PRO A 240 -10.55 -26.13 3.58
C PRO A 240 -9.36 -27.04 3.92
N VAL A 241 -8.46 -27.31 2.95
CA VAL A 241 -7.28 -28.17 3.14
C VAL A 241 -6.14 -27.48 3.90
N LEU A 242 -6.03 -26.14 3.87
CA LEU A 242 -4.97 -25.40 4.56
C LEU A 242 -5.50 -24.65 5.78
N SER A 243 -4.79 -24.74 6.91
CA SER A 243 -5.04 -23.83 8.04
C SER A 243 -4.62 -22.40 7.69
N SER A 244 -5.19 -21.43 8.41
CA SER A 244 -4.88 -20.01 8.25
C SER A 244 -3.37 -19.72 8.32
N ALA A 245 -2.67 -20.32 9.29
CA ALA A 245 -1.22 -20.17 9.43
C ALA A 245 -0.43 -20.75 8.24
N GLN A 246 -0.87 -21.88 7.70
CA GLN A 246 -0.24 -22.53 6.54
C GLN A 246 -0.42 -21.70 5.27
N ALA A 247 -1.62 -21.18 5.03
CA ALA A 247 -1.88 -20.29 3.90
C ALA A 247 -1.01 -19.02 3.95
N GLN A 248 -0.78 -18.45 5.14
CA GLN A 248 0.13 -17.30 5.33
C GLN A 248 1.58 -17.64 5.01
N ARG A 249 2.06 -18.81 5.46
CA ARG A 249 3.43 -19.27 5.17
C ARG A 249 3.64 -19.53 3.69
N LEU A 250 2.68 -20.20 3.03
CA LEU A 250 2.73 -20.45 1.60
C LEU A 250 2.76 -19.14 0.81
N MET A 251 1.94 -18.16 1.21
CA MET A 251 1.96 -16.82 0.62
C MET A 251 3.29 -16.11 0.79
N GLN A 252 3.89 -16.19 1.97
CA GLN A 252 5.20 -15.61 2.20
C GLN A 252 6.27 -16.25 1.31
N LEU A 253 6.18 -17.56 1.07
CA LEU A 253 7.07 -18.26 0.14
C LEU A 253 6.85 -17.83 -1.31
N ILE A 254 5.61 -17.56 -1.73
CA ILE A 254 5.29 -17.08 -3.08
C ILE A 254 5.74 -15.63 -3.27
N CYS A 255 5.43 -14.74 -2.32
CA CYS A 255 5.75 -13.32 -2.39
C CYS A 255 7.24 -13.04 -2.17
N TYR A 256 7.91 -13.82 -1.32
CA TYR A 256 9.29 -13.61 -0.91
C TYR A 256 10.12 -14.91 -0.95
N PRO A 257 10.30 -15.54 -2.13
CA PRO A 257 10.96 -16.84 -2.28
C PRO A 257 12.46 -16.83 -1.86
N HIS A 258 13.06 -15.65 -1.81
CA HIS A 258 14.44 -15.42 -1.38
C HIS A 258 14.58 -14.97 0.07
N ARG A 259 13.50 -14.50 0.74
CA ARG A 259 13.61 -14.11 2.16
C ARG A 259 13.69 -15.36 3.03
N LEU A 260 14.67 -15.37 3.93
CA LEU A 260 14.69 -16.31 5.04
C LEU A 260 13.52 -15.93 5.96
N LEU A 261 12.73 -16.93 6.37
CA LEU A 261 11.68 -16.74 7.37
C LEU A 261 12.39 -16.45 8.69
N ASP A 262 12.60 -15.17 9.01
CA ASP A 262 13.22 -14.78 10.28
C ASP A 262 12.28 -15.16 11.42
N ASN A 263 12.86 -15.74 12.48
CA ASN A 263 12.14 -16.14 13.69
C ASN A 263 11.46 -14.91 14.34
N GLU A 264 10.16 -15.03 14.54
CA GLU A 264 9.27 -14.00 15.09
C GLU A 264 9.38 -13.92 16.63
N ASP A 265 10.59 -13.75 17.16
CA ASP A 265 10.81 -13.62 18.61
C ASP A 265 10.64 -12.16 19.05
N GLY A 266 9.41 -11.79 19.45
CA GLY A 266 9.13 -10.51 20.08
C GLY A 266 7.71 -10.36 20.63
N GLU A 267 7.48 -9.36 21.49
CA GLU A 267 6.15 -8.99 21.97
C GLU A 267 5.29 -8.52 20.78
N ASN A 268 4.29 -9.33 20.42
CA ASN A 268 3.39 -9.17 19.26
C ASN A 268 4.06 -9.39 17.88
N PRO A 269 4.22 -10.65 17.43
CA PRO A 269 4.81 -11.00 16.14
C PRO A 269 4.04 -10.40 14.96
N GLN A 270 2.71 -10.39 15.03
CA GLN A 270 1.83 -9.81 14.01
C GLN A 270 2.13 -8.32 13.76
N ARG A 271 2.34 -7.54 14.82
CA ARG A 271 2.68 -6.12 14.73
C ARG A 271 4.06 -5.88 14.12
N GLN A 272 5.04 -6.69 14.51
CA GLN A 272 6.40 -6.58 13.95
C GLN A 272 6.42 -6.93 12.46
N ARG A 273 5.65 -7.95 12.06
CA ARG A 273 5.46 -8.31 10.65
C ARG A 273 4.86 -7.15 9.86
N ILE A 274 3.77 -6.53 10.34
CA ILE A 274 3.16 -5.36 9.69
C ILE A 274 4.16 -4.22 9.57
N LYS A 275 4.91 -3.93 10.63
CA LYS A 275 5.95 -2.90 10.62
C LYS A 275 7.02 -3.16 9.57
N ARG A 276 7.50 -4.41 9.44
CA ARG A 276 8.48 -4.80 8.42
C ARG A 276 7.91 -4.68 7.00
N ILE A 277 6.64 -5.00 6.79
CA ILE A 277 5.97 -4.81 5.50
C ILE A 277 6.00 -3.33 5.13
N LEU A 278 5.55 -2.46 6.04
CA LEU A 278 5.45 -1.01 5.80
C LEU A 278 6.81 -0.31 5.67
N GLN A 279 7.84 -0.76 6.38
CA GLN A 279 9.18 -0.19 6.30
C GLN A 279 9.93 -0.57 5.01
N ASN A 280 9.69 -1.77 4.49
CA ASN A 280 10.38 -2.28 3.29
C ASN A 280 9.57 -2.06 2.00
N LEU A 281 8.67 -1.07 1.98
CA LEU A 281 7.90 -0.74 0.80
C LEU A 281 8.78 -0.08 -0.26
N ASP A 282 8.74 -0.64 -1.45
CA ASP A 282 9.25 -0.04 -2.67
C ASP A 282 8.25 -0.22 -3.83
N GLN A 283 8.54 0.40 -4.97
CA GLN A 283 7.68 0.36 -6.15
C GLN A 283 7.44 -1.06 -6.71
N TRP A 284 8.32 -2.02 -6.40
CA TRP A 284 8.28 -3.39 -6.90
C TRP A 284 7.57 -4.34 -5.92
N THR A 285 7.68 -4.07 -4.61
CA THR A 285 7.09 -4.88 -3.53
C THR A 285 5.69 -4.46 -3.14
N MET A 286 5.22 -3.27 -3.57
CA MET A 286 3.89 -2.73 -3.25
C MET A 286 2.73 -3.70 -3.46
N ARG A 287 2.73 -4.46 -4.57
CA ARG A 287 1.67 -5.44 -4.85
C ARG A 287 1.70 -6.61 -3.86
N GLN A 288 2.90 -7.11 -3.56
CA GLN A 288 3.10 -8.22 -2.61
C GLN A 288 2.69 -7.81 -1.20
N SER A 289 3.12 -6.63 -0.75
CA SER A 289 2.77 -6.06 0.56
C SER A 289 1.27 -5.80 0.71
N SER A 290 0.59 -5.39 -0.37
CA SER A 290 -0.86 -5.22 -0.36
C SER A 290 -1.59 -6.55 -0.17
N LEU A 291 -1.16 -7.59 -0.91
CA LEU A 291 -1.76 -8.92 -0.81
C LEU A 291 -1.53 -9.53 0.57
N GLU A 292 -0.33 -9.38 1.12
CA GLU A 292 -0.01 -9.89 2.46
C GLU A 292 -0.91 -9.26 3.52
N LEU A 293 -1.09 -7.93 3.52
CA LEU A 293 -1.98 -7.24 4.47
C LEU A 293 -3.45 -7.62 4.26
N GLN A 294 -3.93 -7.68 3.01
CA GLN A 294 -5.32 -8.06 2.72
C GLN A 294 -5.64 -9.48 3.19
N LEU A 295 -4.71 -10.40 3.01
CA LEU A 295 -4.86 -11.79 3.43
C LEU A 295 -4.80 -11.92 4.95
N MET A 296 -3.87 -11.21 5.61
CA MET A 296 -3.86 -11.10 7.08
C MET A 296 -5.21 -10.62 7.62
N ILE A 297 -5.82 -9.62 6.99
CA ILE A 297 -7.16 -9.13 7.37
C ILE A 297 -8.21 -10.20 7.12
N LYS A 298 -8.30 -10.78 5.92
CA LYS A 298 -9.34 -11.77 5.58
C LYS A 298 -9.29 -13.04 6.43
N GLN A 299 -8.11 -13.43 6.91
CA GLN A 299 -7.90 -14.65 7.68
C GLN A 299 -7.98 -14.48 9.19
N THR A 300 -8.04 -13.24 9.68
CA THR A 300 -8.15 -12.97 11.11
C THR A 300 -9.59 -13.17 11.55
N PRO A 301 -9.86 -13.96 12.61
CA PRO A 301 -11.22 -14.14 13.11
C PRO A 301 -11.80 -12.80 13.60
N ASN A 302 -13.12 -12.63 13.48
CA ASN A 302 -13.80 -11.38 13.84
C ASN A 302 -13.48 -10.87 15.25
N ASN A 303 -13.19 -11.77 16.20
CA ASN A 303 -12.87 -11.41 17.59
C ASN A 303 -11.52 -10.70 17.73
N GLU A 304 -10.54 -11.01 16.86
CA GLU A 304 -9.20 -10.41 16.88
C GLU A 304 -9.02 -9.32 15.82
N MET A 305 -10.01 -9.17 14.92
CA MET A 305 -9.98 -8.21 13.83
C MET A 305 -9.70 -6.78 14.31
N ASN A 306 -10.38 -6.32 15.36
CA ASN A 306 -10.17 -4.96 15.88
C ASN A 306 -8.73 -4.75 16.38
N SER A 307 -8.13 -5.77 17.03
CA SER A 307 -6.74 -5.70 17.48
C SER A 307 -5.78 -5.63 16.29
N LEU A 308 -6.04 -6.40 15.23
CA LEU A 308 -5.27 -6.33 13.99
C LEU A 308 -5.37 -4.94 13.33
N LEU A 309 -6.58 -4.41 13.18
CA LEU A 309 -6.80 -3.08 12.59
C LEU A 309 -6.07 -1.99 13.39
N GLU A 310 -6.10 -2.09 14.72
CA GLU A 310 -5.36 -1.18 15.60
C GLU A 310 -3.84 -1.35 15.47
N ASN A 311 -3.34 -2.58 15.33
CA ASN A 311 -1.92 -2.85 15.08
C ASN A 311 -1.47 -2.28 13.73
N ILE A 312 -2.29 -2.40 12.67
CA ILE A 312 -2.03 -1.79 11.36
C ILE A 312 -1.98 -0.27 11.48
N ALA A 313 -2.95 0.34 12.15
CA ALA A 313 -3.01 1.78 12.36
C ALA A 313 -1.77 2.28 13.12
N LYS A 314 -1.45 1.67 14.27
CA LYS A 314 -0.27 2.05 15.08
C LYS A 314 1.04 1.85 14.32
N ALA A 315 1.22 0.74 13.62
CA ALA A 315 2.42 0.48 12.83
C ALA A 315 2.55 1.49 11.67
N THR A 316 1.44 1.88 11.06
CA THR A 316 1.41 2.93 10.04
C THR A 316 1.93 4.24 10.61
N ILE A 317 1.38 4.75 11.71
CA ILE A 317 1.82 6.01 12.33
C ILE A 317 3.28 5.94 12.78
N GLU A 318 3.74 4.82 13.34
CA GLU A 318 5.14 4.63 13.73
C GLU A 318 6.13 4.78 12.57
N VAL A 319 5.77 4.32 11.37
CA VAL A 319 6.64 4.44 10.18
C VAL A 319 6.83 5.91 9.81
N PHE A 320 5.76 6.72 9.88
CA PHE A 320 5.86 8.17 9.64
C PHE A 320 6.60 8.90 10.78
N GLN A 321 6.43 8.47 12.03
CA GLN A 321 7.20 9.03 13.16
C GLN A 321 8.69 8.77 13.00
N GLN A 322 9.09 7.55 12.62
CA GLN A 322 10.49 7.21 12.36
C GLN A 322 11.06 8.04 11.20
N SER A 323 10.31 8.24 10.12
CA SER A 323 10.76 9.10 9.02
C SER A 323 10.90 10.57 9.41
N ALA A 324 10.09 11.06 10.35
CA ALA A 324 10.22 12.41 10.91
C ALA A 324 11.49 12.58 11.76
N GLU A 325 11.88 11.54 12.51
CA GLU A 325 13.10 11.56 13.32
C GLU A 325 14.39 11.49 12.47
N THR A 326 14.39 10.71 11.38
CA THR A 326 15.54 10.62 10.46
C THR A 326 15.77 11.92 9.69
N GLY A 327 14.71 12.62 9.29
CA GLY A 327 14.83 13.94 8.64
C GLY A 327 15.35 15.05 9.56
N SER A 328 15.03 14.99 10.85
CA SER A 328 15.39 16.02 11.84
C SER A 328 16.85 15.94 12.32
N SER A 329 17.48 14.76 12.22
CA SER A 329 18.85 14.51 12.69
C SER A 329 19.94 14.87 11.68
N SER A 330 19.57 15.15 10.43
CA SER A 330 20.50 15.51 9.35
C SER A 330 20.95 16.98 9.38
N GLY A 331 20.38 17.81 10.27
CA GLY A 331 20.72 19.24 10.40
C GLY A 331 21.88 19.58 11.33
N ASN A 332 22.32 18.65 12.19
CA ASN A 332 23.24 18.96 13.30
C ASN A 332 24.64 18.32 13.22
N THR A 333 25.00 17.64 12.13
CA THR A 333 26.32 17.01 11.97
C THR A 333 27.01 17.36 10.64
N ALA A 334 26.71 18.52 10.04
CA ALA A 334 27.32 19.00 8.81
C ALA A 334 28.40 20.09 9.04
N SER A 335 29.20 19.99 10.11
CA SER A 335 30.29 20.95 10.39
C SER A 335 31.68 20.32 10.41
N ASN A 336 31.94 19.25 9.67
CA ASN A 336 33.29 18.80 9.35
C ASN A 336 33.28 17.78 8.19
N MET A 337 33.39 18.24 6.94
CA MET A 337 34.14 17.57 5.88
C MET A 337 34.36 18.53 4.70
N PRO A 338 35.52 18.47 4.01
CA PRO A 338 35.94 19.49 3.07
C PRO A 338 35.21 19.39 1.72
N SER A 339 35.06 20.56 1.10
CA SER A 339 34.49 20.79 -0.21
C SER A 339 35.11 19.91 -1.30
N SER A 340 34.30 19.12 -2.00
CA SER A 340 34.55 18.84 -3.41
C SER A 340 33.23 18.86 -4.19
N SER A 341 33.24 19.69 -5.23
CA SER A 341 32.18 19.97 -6.19
C SER A 341 31.72 18.72 -6.94
N LYS A 342 30.40 18.48 -6.94
CA LYS A 342 29.58 18.20 -8.14
C LYS A 342 28.11 18.09 -7.75
N THR A 343 27.34 19.04 -8.27
CA THR A 343 25.89 19.11 -8.25
C THR A 343 25.24 17.77 -8.62
N LYS A 344 24.57 17.13 -7.66
CA LYS A 344 23.49 16.16 -7.90
C LYS A 344 22.25 16.65 -7.15
N PRO A 345 21.06 16.65 -7.79
CA PRO A 345 19.89 17.28 -7.22
C PRO A 345 19.37 16.48 -6.03
N VAL A 346 18.91 17.21 -5.01
CA VAL A 346 18.31 16.74 -3.74
C VAL A 346 17.02 15.93 -3.94
N LEU A 347 16.55 15.75 -5.18
CA LEU A 347 15.35 14.98 -5.53
C LEU A 347 15.44 13.48 -5.24
N SER A 348 16.65 12.90 -5.19
CA SER A 348 16.78 11.43 -5.14
C SER A 348 16.55 10.77 -3.76
N SER A 349 16.45 11.55 -2.67
CA SER A 349 16.24 10.99 -1.32
C SER A 349 14.77 10.89 -0.94
N LEU A 350 13.90 11.74 -1.51
CA LEU A 350 12.48 11.78 -1.16
C LEU A 350 11.68 10.74 -1.95
N GLU A 351 12.07 10.47 -3.20
CA GLU A 351 11.50 9.42 -4.06
C GLU A 351 11.87 7.99 -3.63
N ARG A 352 12.89 7.83 -2.77
CA ARG A 352 13.31 6.53 -2.22
C ARG A 352 12.75 6.22 -0.84
N SER A 353 12.01 7.15 -0.23
CA SER A 353 11.35 6.87 1.05
C SER A 353 10.08 6.09 0.80
N GLY A 354 10.07 4.80 1.14
CA GLY A 354 8.89 3.91 1.06
C GLY A 354 7.64 4.48 1.75
N VAL A 355 7.81 5.49 2.61
CA VAL A 355 6.75 6.24 3.27
C VAL A 355 5.72 6.84 2.30
N TRP A 356 6.13 7.28 1.10
CA TRP A 356 5.19 7.79 0.08
C TRP A 356 4.26 6.71 -0.47
N LEU A 357 4.69 5.45 -0.42
CA LEU A 357 3.93 4.31 -0.91
C LEU A 357 2.93 3.78 0.13
N VAL A 358 3.08 4.18 1.40
CA VAL A 358 2.17 3.77 2.48
C VAL A 358 0.76 4.26 2.23
N ALA A 359 0.55 5.53 1.84
CA ALA A 359 -0.79 6.06 1.59
C ALA A 359 -1.52 5.33 0.43
N PRO A 360 -0.91 5.16 -0.76
CA PRO A 360 -1.49 4.33 -1.82
C PRO A 360 -1.75 2.86 -1.43
N LEU A 361 -0.93 2.29 -0.54
CA LEU A 361 -1.13 0.94 -0.03
C LEU A 361 -2.38 0.85 0.84
N ILE A 362 -2.51 1.74 1.82
CA ILE A 362 -3.67 1.82 2.72
C ILE A 362 -4.96 2.08 1.92
N ALA A 363 -4.89 2.86 0.84
CA ALA A 363 -6.03 3.09 -0.07
C ALA A 363 -6.61 1.81 -0.68
N LYS A 364 -5.77 0.77 -0.87
CA LYS A 364 -6.18 -0.53 -1.42
C LYS A 364 -6.71 -1.50 -0.36
N LEU A 365 -6.63 -1.15 0.91
CA LEU A 365 -7.16 -1.94 2.02
C LEU A 365 -8.63 -1.60 2.28
N PRO A 366 -9.38 -2.47 2.98
CA PRO A 366 -10.77 -2.21 3.35
C PRO A 366 -10.96 -0.88 4.08
N THR A 367 -12.13 -0.25 3.89
CA THR A 367 -12.47 1.04 4.51
C THR A 367 -12.37 1.02 6.04
N SER A 368 -12.59 -0.14 6.68
CA SER A 368 -12.39 -0.32 8.12
C SER A 368 -10.95 -0.04 8.57
N VAL A 369 -9.95 -0.45 7.78
CA VAL A 369 -8.53 -0.15 8.03
C VAL A 369 -8.30 1.35 7.91
N GLN A 370 -8.83 1.97 6.85
CA GLN A 370 -8.69 3.40 6.60
C GLN A 370 -9.27 4.23 7.76
N GLY A 371 -10.43 3.81 8.31
CA GLY A 371 -11.03 4.45 9.48
C GLY A 371 -10.16 4.35 10.74
N HIS A 372 -9.55 3.19 11.01
CA HIS A 372 -8.65 3.02 12.17
C HIS A 372 -7.34 3.81 12.01
N VAL A 373 -6.77 3.82 10.80
CA VAL A 373 -5.59 4.63 10.48
C VAL A 373 -5.91 6.12 10.64
N LEU A 374 -7.09 6.56 10.18
CA LEU A 374 -7.54 7.94 10.33
C LEU A 374 -7.73 8.33 11.79
N LYS A 375 -8.34 7.46 12.61
CA LYS A 375 -8.47 7.68 14.06
C LYS A 375 -7.10 7.84 14.73
N ALA A 376 -6.16 6.93 14.44
CA ALA A 376 -4.80 7.00 15.00
C ALA A 376 -4.04 8.25 14.52
N ALA A 377 -4.22 8.66 13.26
CA ALA A 377 -3.65 9.90 12.73
C ALA A 377 -4.27 11.15 13.40
N GLY A 378 -5.59 11.13 13.66
CA GLY A 378 -6.32 12.16 14.41
C GLY A 378 -5.81 12.30 15.85
N GLU A 379 -5.62 11.19 16.55
CA GLU A 379 -5.03 11.19 17.90
C GLU A 379 -3.61 11.79 17.88
N GLU A 380 -2.83 11.53 16.85
CA GLU A 380 -1.48 12.10 16.72
C GLU A 380 -1.50 13.61 16.39
N LEU A 381 -2.50 14.07 15.62
CA LEU A 381 -2.78 15.49 15.40
C LEU A 381 -3.14 16.22 16.70
N GLU A 382 -3.91 15.57 17.58
CA GLU A 382 -4.35 16.12 18.88
C GLU A 382 -3.25 16.10 19.95
N LYS A 383 -2.35 15.11 19.95
CA LYS A 383 -1.20 15.04 20.86
C LYS A 383 -0.25 16.24 20.72
N GLY A 384 -0.25 16.92 19.57
CA GLY A 384 0.48 18.18 19.39
C GLY A 384 -0.03 19.33 20.28
N GLN A 385 -1.20 19.18 20.92
CA GLN A 385 -1.90 20.24 21.64
C GLN A 385 -1.99 20.04 23.15
N HIS A 386 -2.17 18.80 23.62
CA HIS A 386 -2.37 18.48 25.03
C HIS A 386 -1.09 17.99 25.70
N LEU A 387 -0.16 18.89 26.01
CA LEU A 387 0.96 18.56 26.90
C LEU A 387 0.75 19.23 28.26
N GLY A 388 -0.27 18.80 29.00
CA GLY A 388 -0.39 19.09 30.44
C GLY A 388 0.58 18.22 31.26
N SER A 389 1.31 18.84 32.21
CA SER A 389 2.06 18.19 33.29
C SER A 389 3.21 17.22 32.93
N SER A 390 4.22 17.65 32.17
CA SER A 390 5.54 16.98 32.18
C SER A 390 6.68 18.00 32.07
N SER A 391 7.89 17.60 32.50
CA SER A 391 9.09 18.43 32.59
C SER A 391 9.34 19.22 31.30
N ARG A 392 9.74 20.50 31.44
CA ARG A 392 9.91 21.48 30.35
C ARG A 392 10.72 20.93 29.16
N LYS A 393 11.77 20.14 29.43
CA LYS A 393 12.64 19.52 28.40
C LYS A 393 11.99 18.37 27.62
N GLU A 394 11.17 17.54 28.27
CA GLU A 394 10.49 16.40 27.60
C GLU A 394 9.35 16.92 26.72
N ARG A 395 8.63 17.94 27.21
CA ARG A 395 7.58 18.65 26.47
C ARG A 395 8.12 19.24 25.17
N ASP A 396 9.26 19.92 25.21
CA ASP A 396 9.83 20.57 24.02
C ASP A 396 10.29 19.55 22.96
N ARG A 397 10.88 18.42 23.40
CA ARG A 397 11.32 17.35 22.47
C ARG A 397 10.13 16.67 21.79
N GLN A 398 9.06 16.37 22.54
CA GLN A 398 7.88 15.71 22.00
C GLN A 398 7.01 16.66 21.15
N LYS A 399 6.95 17.94 21.51
CA LYS A 399 6.34 18.99 20.69
C LYS A 399 7.08 19.15 19.36
N GLN A 400 8.41 19.11 19.37
CA GLN A 400 9.17 19.20 18.12
C GLN A 400 9.00 17.96 17.23
N LYS A 401 8.90 16.75 17.81
CA LYS A 401 8.61 15.51 17.06
C LYS A 401 7.24 15.52 16.39
N SER A 402 6.19 15.84 17.15
CA SER A 402 4.82 15.95 16.62
C SER A 402 4.74 17.01 15.53
N MET A 403 5.32 18.19 15.74
CA MET A 403 5.36 19.25 14.73
C MET A 403 6.15 18.85 13.47
N SER A 404 7.21 18.05 13.60
CA SER A 404 7.99 17.53 12.46
C SER A 404 7.24 16.44 11.67
N LEU A 405 6.43 15.63 12.34
CA LEU A 405 5.52 14.69 11.67
C LEU A 405 4.44 15.45 10.88
N LEU A 406 3.89 16.49 11.52
CA LEU A 406 2.87 17.37 10.95
C LEU A 406 3.40 18.29 9.85
N SER A 407 4.70 18.39 9.61
CA SER A 407 5.24 19.09 8.44
C SER A 407 5.48 18.14 7.25
N GLN A 408 5.31 16.83 7.41
CA GLN A 408 5.53 15.86 6.34
C GLN A 408 4.35 15.80 5.35
N GLN A 409 4.60 16.16 4.09
CA GLN A 409 3.64 15.97 2.99
C GLN A 409 3.15 14.51 2.83
N PRO A 410 3.97 13.46 3.01
CA PRO A 410 3.49 12.08 3.01
C PRO A 410 2.38 11.81 4.04
N PHE A 411 2.48 12.41 5.23
CA PHE A 411 1.49 12.24 6.30
C PHE A 411 0.17 12.91 5.93
N LEU A 412 0.21 14.10 5.31
CA LEU A 412 -0.97 14.75 4.74
C LEU A 412 -1.67 13.86 3.71
N SER A 413 -0.90 13.28 2.78
CA SER A 413 -1.41 12.38 1.75
C SER A 413 -2.11 11.16 2.36
N LEU A 414 -1.55 10.58 3.43
CA LEU A 414 -2.17 9.48 4.16
C LEU A 414 -3.54 9.87 4.72
N VAL A 415 -3.63 10.98 5.44
CA VAL A 415 -4.88 11.44 6.07
C VAL A 415 -5.93 11.71 5.01
N LEU A 416 -5.60 12.46 3.96
CA LEU A 416 -6.53 12.75 2.86
C LEU A 416 -7.01 11.48 2.15
N THR A 417 -6.13 10.50 1.97
CA THR A 417 -6.49 9.21 1.38
C THR A 417 -7.48 8.45 2.25
N CYS A 418 -7.25 8.41 3.57
CA CYS A 418 -8.11 7.69 4.51
C CYS A 418 -9.46 8.39 4.76
N LEU A 419 -9.56 9.70 4.46
CA LEU A 419 -10.80 10.46 4.54
C LEU A 419 -11.79 10.09 3.43
N LYS A 420 -11.38 9.40 2.37
CA LYS A 420 -12.27 9.03 1.26
C LYS A 420 -13.29 7.98 1.68
N GLY A 421 -14.57 8.38 1.80
CA GLY A 421 -15.67 7.48 2.18
C GLY A 421 -15.90 7.31 3.68
N GLN A 422 -15.33 8.19 4.51
CA GLN A 422 -15.45 8.18 5.98
C GLN A 422 -16.15 9.45 6.50
N ASP A 423 -17.44 9.62 6.21
CA ASP A 423 -18.16 10.88 6.50
C ASP A 423 -18.26 11.23 7.99
N GLU A 424 -18.52 10.27 8.87
CA GLU A 424 -18.61 10.51 10.32
C GLU A 424 -17.28 10.99 10.92
N GLN A 425 -16.17 10.39 10.46
CA GLN A 425 -14.83 10.77 10.92
C GLN A 425 -14.38 12.12 10.34
N ARG A 426 -14.88 12.53 9.16
CA ARG A 426 -14.61 13.87 8.58
C ARG A 426 -15.14 14.98 9.47
N GLU A 427 -16.39 14.87 9.93
CA GLU A 427 -17.00 15.90 10.78
C GLU A 427 -16.32 16.01 12.15
N GLY A 428 -15.99 14.86 12.75
CA GLY A 428 -15.22 14.81 14.01
C GLY A 428 -13.83 15.45 13.87
N LEU A 429 -13.10 15.11 12.79
CA LEU A 429 -11.79 15.69 12.50
C LEU A 429 -11.88 17.19 12.21
N LEU A 430 -12.88 17.65 11.46
CA LEU A 430 -13.11 19.08 11.21
C LEU A 430 -13.37 19.84 12.51
N THR A 431 -14.18 19.29 13.41
CA THR A 431 -14.44 19.90 14.73
C THR A 431 -13.15 20.01 15.54
N SER A 432 -12.34 18.95 15.55
CA SER A 432 -11.01 18.96 16.19
C SER A 432 -10.14 20.04 15.57
N LEU A 433 -9.94 20.03 14.23
CA LEU A 433 -9.15 21.01 13.47
C LEU A 433 -9.59 22.46 13.72
N TYR A 434 -10.90 22.73 13.79
CA TYR A 434 -11.42 24.05 14.11
C TYR A 434 -10.92 24.52 15.48
N SER A 435 -11.06 23.67 16.50
CA SER A 435 -10.55 23.95 17.85
C SER A 435 -9.04 24.13 17.85
N GLN A 436 -8.31 23.38 17.02
CA GLN A 436 -6.85 23.51 16.92
C GLN A 436 -6.41 24.85 16.33
N VAL A 437 -7.01 25.24 15.21
CA VAL A 437 -6.69 26.49 14.53
C VAL A 437 -7.09 27.67 15.42
N HIS A 438 -8.28 27.64 16.02
CA HIS A 438 -8.72 28.68 16.95
C HIS A 438 -7.80 28.80 18.18
N GLN A 439 -7.30 27.70 18.73
CA GLN A 439 -6.34 27.73 19.83
C GLN A 439 -4.98 28.31 19.40
N ILE A 440 -4.49 27.98 18.19
CA ILE A 440 -3.24 28.56 17.65
C ILE A 440 -3.36 30.08 17.54
N VAL A 441 -4.50 30.58 17.05
CA VAL A 441 -4.77 32.02 16.94
C VAL A 441 -4.82 32.69 18.30
N ASN A 442 -5.47 32.07 19.29
CA ASN A 442 -5.52 32.62 20.66
C ASN A 442 -4.15 32.64 21.33
N ASN A 443 -3.36 31.55 21.22
CA ASN A 443 -2.01 31.50 21.76
C ASN A 443 -1.08 32.56 21.12
N TRP A 444 -1.33 32.91 19.84
CA TRP A 444 -0.63 33.99 19.17
C TRP A 444 -0.99 35.37 19.73
N ARG A 445 -2.27 35.61 20.03
CA ARG A 445 -2.76 36.86 20.64
C ARG A 445 -2.25 37.05 22.06
N ASP A 446 -2.02 35.96 22.79
CA ASP A 446 -1.49 35.96 24.15
C ASP A 446 0.06 36.05 24.21
N ASP A 447 0.72 36.44 23.10
CA ASP A 447 2.15 36.79 23.03
C ASP A 447 3.14 35.67 23.45
N GLN A 448 2.72 34.40 23.48
CA GLN A 448 3.55 33.26 23.90
C GLN A 448 4.74 32.95 22.96
N TYR A 449 4.86 33.63 21.81
CA TYR A 449 5.83 33.30 20.75
C TYR A 449 6.90 34.38 20.53
N LEU A 450 7.03 35.39 21.41
CA LEU A 450 7.75 36.63 21.07
C LEU A 450 9.25 36.46 20.70
N ASP A 451 9.99 35.53 21.31
CA ASP A 451 11.47 35.64 21.32
C ASP A 451 12.27 34.74 20.36
N ASP A 452 11.69 33.71 19.71
CA ASP A 452 12.45 32.78 18.86
C ASP A 452 11.87 32.61 17.44
N CYS A 453 12.72 32.71 16.39
CA CYS A 453 12.31 32.56 14.98
C CYS A 453 11.90 31.12 14.60
N LYS A 454 12.56 30.10 15.16
CA LYS A 454 12.28 28.68 14.87
C LYS A 454 10.87 28.20 15.28
N PRO A 455 10.37 28.45 16.51
CA PRO A 455 9.02 28.06 16.91
C PRO A 455 7.93 28.82 16.15
N LYS A 456 8.18 30.08 15.71
CA LYS A 456 7.26 30.79 14.80
C LYS A 456 7.12 30.06 13.46
N GLN A 457 8.23 29.67 12.85
CA GLN A 457 8.22 28.93 11.58
C GLN A 457 7.53 27.56 11.69
N LEU A 458 7.85 26.79 12.73
CA LEU A 458 7.18 25.50 12.97
C LEU A 458 5.67 25.68 13.19
N MET A 459 5.26 26.75 13.89
CA MET A 459 3.84 27.07 14.05
C MET A 459 3.17 27.37 12.70
N HIS A 460 3.82 28.15 11.81
CA HIS A 460 3.28 28.43 10.49
C HIS A 460 3.16 27.18 9.63
N GLU A 461 4.13 26.27 9.66
CA GLU A 461 4.06 24.97 8.98
C GLU A 461 2.90 24.11 9.52
N ALA A 462 2.73 24.08 10.84
CA ALA A 462 1.67 23.34 11.49
C ALA A 462 0.27 23.92 11.22
N LEU A 463 0.16 25.26 11.08
CA LEU A 463 -1.06 25.93 10.65
C LEU A 463 -1.35 25.63 9.17
N LYS A 464 -0.32 25.68 8.30
CA LYS A 464 -0.42 25.35 6.87
C LYS A 464 -0.93 23.93 6.66
N LEU A 465 -0.41 22.93 7.39
CA LEU A 465 -0.91 21.55 7.29
C LEU A 465 -2.39 21.45 7.70
N ARG A 466 -2.79 22.06 8.81
CA ARG A 466 -4.18 22.03 9.30
C ARG A 466 -5.13 22.67 8.28
N LEU A 467 -4.75 23.81 7.72
CA LEU A 467 -5.53 24.46 6.67
C LEU A 467 -5.57 23.62 5.40
N ASN A 468 -4.48 22.96 5.00
CA ASN A 468 -4.48 22.05 3.85
C ASN A 468 -5.43 20.85 4.08
N LEU A 469 -5.47 20.29 5.29
CA LEU A 469 -6.43 19.24 5.66
C LEU A 469 -7.88 19.74 5.56
N VAL A 470 -8.16 20.93 6.09
CA VAL A 470 -9.49 21.57 5.97
C VAL A 470 -9.84 21.80 4.51
N GLY A 471 -8.89 22.27 3.69
CA GLY A 471 -9.06 22.46 2.25
C GLY A 471 -9.40 21.16 1.51
N GLY A 472 -8.84 20.02 1.94
CA GLY A 472 -9.21 18.71 1.44
C GLY A 472 -10.62 18.23 1.85
N MET A 473 -11.25 18.91 2.82
CA MET A 473 -12.59 18.63 3.34
C MET A 473 -13.55 19.83 3.15
N PHE A 474 -13.25 20.73 2.20
CA PHE A 474 -14.05 21.93 1.96
C PHE A 474 -15.48 21.61 1.53
N ASP A 475 -15.66 20.49 0.82
CA ASP A 475 -16.97 19.92 0.49
C ASP A 475 -17.83 19.71 1.73
N THR A 476 -17.22 19.28 2.83
CA THR A 476 -17.88 19.03 4.11
C THR A 476 -18.18 20.32 4.86
N VAL A 477 -17.25 21.29 4.84
CA VAL A 477 -17.47 22.62 5.43
C VAL A 477 -18.64 23.36 4.75
N GLN A 478 -18.75 23.21 3.43
CA GLN A 478 -19.80 23.83 2.62
C GLN A 478 -21.18 23.14 2.71
N ARG A 479 -21.26 21.93 3.30
CA ARG A 479 -22.56 21.25 3.53
C ARG A 479 -23.43 21.97 4.55
N SER A 480 -22.83 22.72 5.49
CA SER A 480 -23.56 23.44 6.54
C SER A 480 -23.26 24.93 6.50
N THR A 481 -24.31 25.75 6.38
CA THR A 481 -24.20 27.21 6.44
C THR A 481 -23.60 27.70 7.76
N GLN A 482 -23.86 26.99 8.86
CA GLN A 482 -23.28 27.31 10.17
C GLN A 482 -21.76 27.09 10.14
N GLN A 483 -21.30 25.91 9.71
CA GLN A 483 -19.86 25.59 9.63
C GLN A 483 -19.15 26.53 8.65
N THR A 484 -19.74 26.81 7.49
CA THR A 484 -19.20 27.78 6.54
C THR A 484 -18.99 29.15 7.18
N THR A 485 -19.93 29.59 8.02
CA THR A 485 -19.82 30.87 8.73
C THR A 485 -18.75 30.85 9.81
N GLU A 486 -18.69 29.79 10.62
CA GLU A 486 -17.70 29.63 11.69
C GLU A 486 -16.27 29.58 11.12
N TRP A 487 -16.04 28.79 10.07
CA TRP A 487 -14.75 28.70 9.38
C TRP A 487 -14.36 30.01 8.69
N ALA A 488 -15.29 30.70 8.03
CA ALA A 488 -15.00 31.98 7.39
C ALA A 488 -14.61 33.06 8.42
N VAL A 489 -15.28 33.09 9.57
CA VAL A 489 -14.91 33.98 10.68
C VAL A 489 -13.53 33.61 11.24
N LEU A 490 -13.26 32.33 11.47
CA LEU A 490 -11.95 31.88 11.97
C LEU A 490 -10.80 32.21 10.99
N LEU A 491 -10.99 32.00 9.69
CA LEU A 491 -10.01 32.38 8.67
C LEU A 491 -9.76 33.89 8.65
N LEU A 492 -10.80 34.68 8.85
CA LEU A 492 -10.68 36.13 9.00
C LEU A 492 -9.92 36.50 10.29
N GLU A 493 -10.20 35.82 11.41
CA GLU A 493 -9.50 36.03 12.68
C GLU A 493 -8.01 35.74 12.57
N ILE A 494 -7.59 34.72 11.81
CA ILE A 494 -6.17 34.43 11.53
C ILE A 494 -5.44 35.62 10.89
N ILE A 495 -6.14 36.35 10.00
CA ILE A 495 -5.59 37.55 9.34
C ILE A 495 -5.64 38.74 10.30
N ILE A 496 -6.76 38.95 11.02
CA ILE A 496 -6.95 40.08 11.95
C ILE A 496 -5.99 40.02 13.13
N SER A 497 -5.69 38.83 13.65
CA SER A 497 -4.75 38.63 14.76
C SER A 497 -3.29 38.90 14.37
N GLY A 498 -2.99 39.05 13.08
CA GLY A 498 -1.62 39.11 12.57
C GLY A 498 -0.86 37.79 12.71
N THR A 499 -1.54 36.67 12.96
CA THR A 499 -0.92 35.32 12.97
C THR A 499 -0.34 34.99 11.60
N VAL A 500 -1.02 35.44 10.54
CA VAL A 500 -0.58 35.34 9.15
C VAL A 500 -0.66 36.73 8.53
N ASP A 501 0.45 37.19 7.97
CA ASP A 501 0.55 38.48 7.31
C ASP A 501 1.34 38.37 6.00
N MET A 502 1.08 39.28 5.06
CA MET A 502 1.74 39.30 3.75
C MET A 502 3.27 39.49 3.88
N GLN A 503 3.74 40.14 4.95
CA GLN A 503 5.18 40.35 5.19
C GLN A 503 5.84 39.17 5.92
N SER A 504 5.08 38.40 6.72
CA SER A 504 5.63 37.28 7.51
C SER A 504 5.58 35.94 6.78
N ASN A 505 4.47 35.62 6.10
CA ASN A 505 4.30 34.37 5.36
C ASN A 505 3.28 34.53 4.22
N ASN A 506 3.75 35.00 3.06
CA ASN A 506 2.90 35.30 1.91
C ASN A 506 2.15 34.06 1.38
N GLU A 507 2.78 32.88 1.31
CA GLU A 507 2.10 31.66 0.83
C GLU A 507 0.91 31.25 1.71
N LEU A 508 1.10 31.33 3.03
CA LEU A 508 0.04 31.01 3.98
C LEU A 508 -1.07 32.06 3.92
N PHE A 509 -0.70 33.34 3.76
CA PHE A 509 -1.66 34.42 3.58
C PHE A 509 -2.54 34.22 2.35
N THR A 510 -1.94 33.92 1.18
CA THR A 510 -2.71 33.64 -0.04
C THR A 510 -3.58 32.42 0.12
N THR A 511 -3.10 31.36 0.80
CA THR A 511 -3.91 30.16 1.08
C THR A 511 -5.15 30.50 1.91
N VAL A 512 -4.99 31.25 3.01
CA VAL A 512 -6.11 31.66 3.87
C VAL A 512 -7.08 32.57 3.12
N LEU A 513 -6.56 33.50 2.31
CA LEU A 513 -7.36 34.42 1.51
C LEU A 513 -8.17 33.69 0.43
N ASP A 514 -7.55 32.73 -0.26
CA ASP A 514 -8.21 31.90 -1.27
C ASP A 514 -9.31 31.03 -0.64
N MET A 515 -9.02 30.40 0.51
CA MET A 515 -10.02 29.65 1.27
C MET A 515 -11.21 30.53 1.67
N LEU A 516 -10.96 31.73 2.18
CA LEU A 516 -12.01 32.69 2.54
C LEU A 516 -12.83 33.11 1.31
N SER A 517 -12.17 33.38 0.19
CA SER A 517 -12.81 33.71 -1.09
C SER A 517 -13.72 32.58 -1.56
N VAL A 518 -13.27 31.32 -1.49
CA VAL A 518 -14.07 30.15 -1.88
C VAL A 518 -15.27 29.95 -0.95
N LEU A 519 -15.17 30.22 0.36
CA LEU A 519 -16.33 30.15 1.26
C LEU A 519 -17.35 31.26 0.97
N ILE A 520 -16.90 32.50 0.77
CA ILE A 520 -17.77 33.65 0.46
C ILE A 520 -18.49 33.42 -0.88
N ASN A 521 -17.72 33.09 -1.93
CA ASN A 521 -18.27 32.85 -3.26
C ASN A 521 -19.07 31.55 -3.33
N GLY A 522 -18.66 30.50 -2.60
CA GLY A 522 -19.40 29.25 -2.49
C GLY A 522 -20.77 29.44 -1.83
N THR A 523 -20.87 30.31 -0.83
CA THR A 523 -22.17 30.66 -0.19
C THR A 523 -23.10 31.41 -1.16
N LEU A 524 -22.55 32.19 -2.09
CA LEU A 524 -23.31 32.83 -3.18
C LEU A 524 -23.72 31.85 -4.29
N ALA A 525 -22.82 30.93 -4.63
CA ALA A 525 -22.90 30.07 -5.81
C ALA A 525 -23.54 28.70 -5.54
N ALA A 526 -23.76 28.33 -4.27
CA ALA A 526 -24.50 27.13 -3.91
C ALA A 526 -25.84 27.12 -4.67
N ASP A 527 -26.05 26.08 -5.48
CA ASP A 527 -27.21 25.82 -6.35
C ASP A 527 -27.45 26.70 -7.59
N MET A 528 -26.48 26.76 -8.52
CA MET A 528 -26.79 27.02 -9.94
C MET A 528 -27.31 25.77 -10.70
N SER A 529 -27.36 24.60 -10.05
CA SER A 529 -27.76 23.32 -10.67
C SER A 529 -29.15 22.79 -10.24
N SER A 530 -29.81 23.39 -9.25
CA SER A 530 -31.17 23.02 -8.83
C SER A 530 -32.12 24.22 -8.92
N ILE A 531 -32.78 24.36 -10.08
CA ILE A 531 -33.75 25.43 -10.34
C ILE A 531 -35.01 25.16 -9.50
N SER A 532 -35.02 25.66 -8.27
CA SER A 532 -36.23 26.02 -7.54
C SER A 532 -36.05 27.44 -6.99
N GLN A 533 -37.02 28.32 -7.23
CA GLN A 533 -36.93 29.74 -6.85
C GLN A 533 -36.74 29.96 -5.33
N GLY A 534 -37.03 28.95 -4.49
CA GLY A 534 -36.88 29.01 -3.03
C GLY A 534 -35.43 28.87 -2.53
N SER A 535 -34.60 28.00 -3.14
CA SER A 535 -33.21 27.77 -2.69
C SER A 535 -32.32 29.01 -2.88
N MET A 536 -32.56 29.76 -3.95
CA MET A 536 -31.76 30.96 -4.29
C MET A 536 -31.95 32.11 -3.28
N GLU A 537 -33.14 32.27 -2.70
CA GLU A 537 -33.39 33.30 -1.67
C GLU A 537 -32.71 32.94 -0.34
N GLU A 538 -32.67 31.66 0.01
CA GLU A 538 -32.03 31.17 1.24
C GLU A 538 -30.52 31.34 1.17
N ASN A 539 -29.88 31.01 0.04
CA ASN A 539 -28.45 31.20 -0.18
C ASN A 539 -28.07 32.69 -0.20
N LYS A 540 -28.89 33.53 -0.82
CA LYS A 540 -28.71 35.00 -0.77
C LYS A 540 -28.81 35.54 0.66
N ARG A 541 -29.74 35.01 1.47
CA ARG A 541 -29.87 35.39 2.88
C ARG A 541 -28.67 34.91 3.70
N ALA A 542 -28.24 33.67 3.51
CA ALA A 542 -27.05 33.11 4.13
C ALA A 542 -25.80 33.93 3.81
N TYR A 543 -25.60 34.27 2.54
CA TYR A 543 -24.51 35.14 2.11
C TYR A 543 -24.56 36.52 2.77
N MET A 544 -25.73 37.18 2.77
CA MET A 544 -25.88 38.49 3.40
C MET A 544 -25.58 38.44 4.91
N ASN A 545 -25.95 37.35 5.58
CA ASN A 545 -25.63 37.14 6.99
C ASN A 545 -24.14 36.91 7.22
N LEU A 546 -23.49 36.12 6.35
CA LEU A 546 -22.05 35.89 6.38
C LEU A 546 -21.28 37.20 6.21
N VAL A 547 -21.58 37.96 5.15
CA VAL A 547 -20.95 39.26 4.87
C VAL A 547 -21.11 40.22 6.05
N LYS A 548 -22.31 40.31 6.64
CA LYS A 548 -22.54 41.16 7.82
C LYS A 548 -21.67 40.76 9.00
N LYS A 549 -21.50 39.45 9.25
CA LYS A 549 -20.61 38.96 10.32
C LYS A 549 -19.15 39.30 10.02
N LEU A 550 -18.67 39.05 8.81
CA LEU A 550 -17.30 39.36 8.40
C LEU A 550 -17.01 40.86 8.49
N GLN A 551 -17.94 41.72 8.06
CA GLN A 551 -17.82 43.18 8.19
C GLN A 551 -17.76 43.63 9.65
N LYS A 552 -18.56 43.00 10.53
CA LYS A 552 -18.56 43.29 11.96
C LYS A 552 -17.21 42.95 12.61
N GLU A 553 -16.63 41.80 12.29
CA GLU A 553 -15.33 41.38 12.82
C GLU A 553 -14.17 42.23 12.26
N LEU A 554 -14.24 42.62 10.98
CA LEU A 554 -13.22 43.46 10.35
C LEU A 554 -13.14 44.86 10.99
N GLY A 555 -14.29 45.45 11.33
CA GLY A 555 -14.39 46.79 11.90
C GLY A 555 -13.67 47.86 11.06
N GLU A 556 -13.10 48.87 11.73
CA GLU A 556 -12.33 49.96 11.11
C GLU A 556 -10.81 49.68 11.02
N ARG A 557 -10.36 48.45 11.29
CA ARG A 557 -8.92 48.12 11.38
C ARG A 557 -8.22 48.27 10.02
N GLN A 558 -7.07 48.93 9.98
CA GLN A 558 -6.34 49.17 8.72
C GLN A 558 -5.00 48.41 8.70
N SER A 559 -4.80 47.60 7.66
CA SER A 559 -3.51 46.99 7.29
C SER A 559 -3.56 46.55 5.82
N ASP A 560 -2.40 46.44 5.18
CA ASP A 560 -2.28 46.03 3.77
C ASP A 560 -2.97 44.66 3.50
N SER A 561 -2.83 43.73 4.45
CA SER A 561 -3.46 42.41 4.41
C SER A 561 -4.99 42.50 4.53
N LEU A 562 -5.52 43.40 5.38
CA LEU A 562 -6.96 43.62 5.54
C LEU A 562 -7.58 44.33 4.34
N GLU A 563 -6.83 45.15 3.60
CA GLU A 563 -7.30 45.73 2.34
C GLU A 563 -7.60 44.66 1.29
N LYS A 564 -6.78 43.61 1.19
CA LYS A 564 -7.06 42.48 0.29
C LYS A 564 -8.31 41.71 0.69
N VAL A 565 -8.55 41.54 1.99
CA VAL A 565 -9.81 40.95 2.49
C VAL A 565 -11.01 41.83 2.16
N ARG A 566 -10.90 43.17 2.28
CA ARG A 566 -11.98 44.11 1.90
C ARG A 566 -12.39 43.99 0.44
N GLN A 567 -11.47 43.63 -0.46
CA GLN A 567 -11.78 43.41 -1.87
C GLN A 567 -12.70 42.21 -2.10
N LEU A 568 -12.76 41.25 -1.17
CA LEU A 568 -13.67 40.09 -1.24
C LEU A 568 -15.11 40.42 -0.80
N LEU A 569 -15.31 41.53 -0.09
CA LEU A 569 -16.61 41.93 0.45
C LEU A 569 -17.29 42.97 -0.47
N PRO A 570 -18.63 43.00 -0.51
CA PRO A 570 -19.35 44.06 -1.22
C PRO A 570 -18.90 45.44 -0.75
N LEU A 571 -18.59 46.32 -1.71
CA LEU A 571 -18.18 47.68 -1.41
C LEU A 571 -19.27 48.37 -0.56
N PRO A 572 -18.88 49.12 0.50
CA PRO A 572 -19.82 49.96 1.22
C PRO A 572 -20.53 50.87 0.22
N LYS A 573 -21.87 50.84 0.20
CA LYS A 573 -22.65 51.80 -0.59
C LYS A 573 -22.43 53.17 0.03
N GLN A 574 -21.53 53.97 -0.55
CA GLN A 574 -21.43 55.39 -0.22
C GLN A 574 -22.70 56.08 -0.72
N THR A 575 -23.60 56.42 0.19
CA THR A 575 -24.71 57.33 -0.10
C THR A 575 -24.11 58.72 -0.30
N ARG A 576 -24.21 59.24 -1.52
CA ARG A 576 -23.83 60.63 -1.83
C ARG A 576 -25.10 61.41 -2.09
N ASP A 577 -25.23 62.54 -1.41
CA ASP A 577 -26.31 63.48 -1.67
C ASP A 577 -26.03 64.19 -3.00
N VAL A 578 -26.93 63.99 -3.96
CA VAL A 578 -26.88 64.69 -5.25
C VAL A 578 -27.88 65.84 -5.17
N ILE A 579 -27.36 67.07 -5.11
CA ILE A 579 -28.19 68.27 -5.17
C ILE A 579 -28.60 68.47 -6.64
N THR A 580 -29.88 68.29 -6.93
CA THR A 580 -30.47 68.55 -8.25
C THR A 580 -31.16 69.92 -8.24
N CYS A 581 -30.79 70.81 -9.17
CA CYS A 581 -31.48 72.09 -9.35
C CYS A 581 -32.64 71.92 -10.34
N GLU A 582 -33.85 72.32 -9.96
CA GLU A 582 -35.02 72.34 -10.84
C GLU A 582 -35.27 73.75 -11.41
N PRO A 583 -35.77 73.89 -12.64
CA PRO A 583 -36.19 75.18 -13.18
C PRO A 583 -37.36 75.77 -12.36
N GLN A 584 -37.32 77.08 -12.15
CA GLN A 584 -38.28 77.81 -11.32
C GLN A 584 -39.72 77.66 -11.87
N GLY A 585 -40.59 77.02 -11.08
CA GLY A 585 -42.00 76.77 -11.45
C GLY A 585 -42.47 75.31 -11.37
N SER A 586 -41.57 74.35 -11.14
CA SER A 586 -41.91 72.93 -10.97
C SER A 586 -42.71 72.70 -9.67
N LEU A 587 -43.97 72.25 -9.79
CA LEU A 587 -44.81 71.87 -8.67
C LEU A 587 -44.59 70.40 -8.31
N ILE A 588 -44.20 70.16 -7.06
CA ILE A 588 -44.03 68.82 -6.48
C ILE A 588 -45.22 68.50 -5.58
N ASP A 589 -45.65 67.23 -5.57
CA ASP A 589 -46.64 66.74 -4.61
C ASP A 589 -46.04 66.65 -3.19
N THR A 590 -46.87 66.37 -2.19
CA THR A 590 -46.45 66.20 -0.79
C THR A 590 -45.52 64.99 -0.55
N LYS A 591 -45.27 64.18 -1.58
CA LYS A 591 -44.34 63.04 -1.59
C LYS A 591 -43.09 63.30 -2.44
N GLY A 592 -42.91 64.52 -2.96
CA GLY A 592 -41.75 64.92 -3.74
C GLY A 592 -41.76 64.51 -5.22
N ASN A 593 -42.89 64.04 -5.75
CA ASN A 593 -43.01 63.68 -7.17
C ASN A 593 -43.46 64.88 -8.01
N LYS A 594 -42.94 64.98 -9.24
CA LYS A 594 -43.36 66.02 -10.20
C LYS A 594 -44.81 65.84 -10.62
N ILE A 595 -45.60 66.90 -10.52
CA ILE A 595 -46.97 66.94 -11.04
C ILE A 595 -46.88 67.36 -12.51
N ALA A 596 -47.06 66.40 -13.43
CA ALA A 596 -47.08 66.70 -14.86
C ALA A 596 -48.36 67.46 -15.25
N GLY A 597 -48.23 68.58 -15.97
CA GLY A 597 -49.36 69.30 -16.59
C GLY A 597 -49.60 70.74 -16.13
N PHE A 598 -48.75 71.33 -15.29
CA PHE A 598 -48.95 72.69 -14.77
C PHE A 598 -48.10 73.79 -15.42
N ASP A 599 -47.41 73.50 -16.53
CA ASP A 599 -46.47 74.43 -17.20
C ASP A 599 -47.11 75.60 -17.99
N SER A 600 -48.40 75.93 -17.78
CA SER A 600 -49.08 76.90 -18.67
C SER A 600 -50.16 77.78 -18.04
N ILE A 601 -49.90 78.42 -16.89
CA ILE A 601 -50.82 79.45 -16.34
C ILE A 601 -50.21 80.88 -16.28
N PHE A 602 -48.99 81.09 -16.77
CA PHE A 602 -48.41 82.46 -16.89
C PHE A 602 -47.94 82.85 -18.29
N LYS A 603 -48.73 82.53 -19.32
CA LYS A 603 -48.71 83.29 -20.59
C LYS A 603 -49.98 84.14 -20.67
N LYS A 604 -49.88 85.40 -20.23
CA LYS A 604 -50.77 86.47 -20.72
C LYS A 604 -50.35 86.81 -22.15
N GLU A 605 -51.34 86.98 -23.02
CA GLU A 605 -51.21 87.36 -24.43
C GLU A 605 -50.33 88.61 -24.64
N GLY A 606 -49.48 88.50 -25.65
CA GLY A 606 -48.89 89.55 -26.46
C GLY A 606 -48.73 89.00 -27.86
#